data_AF-A0A3Q0JBF1-F1
#
_entry.id   AF-A0A3Q0JBF1-F1
#
_cell.length_a   1.000
_cell.length_b   1.000
_cell.length_c   1.000
_cell.angle_alpha   90.00
_cell.angle_beta   90.00
_cell.angle_gamma   90.00
#
_symmetry.space_group_name_H-M   'P 1'
#
loop_
_entity.id
_entity.type
_entity.pdbx_description
1 polymer ?
#
loop_
_entity_poly.entity_id
_entity_poly.type
_entity_poly.pdbx_seq_one_letter_code
_entity_poly.pdbx_strand_id
1 'polypeptide(L)'
;MKNTVTPAIVTLIQKRNIQKHWNPKWKWFRAKKFAPVELPDYHKKEKSLSEMTPEEVRTYFKENGVQPTRVWKERYFYISSSSDTFEQYVPPEGDGKISAINSAVSLTMYILCGNLCG
;
A
#
# COMPACT_ATOMS: atom_id res chain seq x y z
N MET A 1 -19.68 22.69 -15.53
CA MET A 1 -19.05 23.08 -16.82
C MET A 1 -18.30 21.85 -17.31
N LYS A 2 -18.70 21.25 -18.45
CA LYS A 2 -18.13 19.98 -18.91
C LYS A 2 -16.92 20.27 -19.81
N ASN A 3 -15.74 20.25 -19.20
CA ASN A 3 -14.44 20.40 -19.83
C ASN A 3 -14.03 19.09 -20.52
N THR A 4 -14.66 18.81 -21.66
CA THR A 4 -14.21 17.79 -22.60
C THR A 4 -13.02 18.34 -23.39
N VAL A 5 -11.80 17.96 -23.00
CA VAL A 5 -10.61 18.20 -23.84
C VAL A 5 -10.71 17.27 -25.03
N THR A 6 -10.98 17.82 -26.21
CA THR A 6 -10.81 17.10 -27.48
C THR A 6 -9.32 16.81 -27.65
N PRO A 7 -8.88 15.54 -27.72
CA PRO A 7 -7.47 15.25 -27.93
C PRO A 7 -7.08 15.79 -29.31
N ALA A 8 -6.19 16.78 -29.30
CA ALA A 8 -5.56 17.32 -30.47
C ALA A 8 -4.93 16.19 -31.30
N ILE A 9 -5.38 16.11 -32.55
CA ILE A 9 -4.75 15.56 -33.76
C ILE A 9 -3.44 14.77 -33.48
N VAL A 10 -3.59 13.55 -32.99
CA VAL A 10 -2.57 12.52 -33.21
C VAL A 10 -2.80 12.05 -34.64
N THR A 11 -1.79 12.21 -35.49
CA THR A 11 -1.78 11.78 -36.88
C THR A 11 -2.27 10.34 -37.00
N LEU A 12 -3.54 10.18 -37.40
CA LEU A 12 -4.09 8.88 -37.75
C LEU A 12 -3.40 8.43 -39.03
N ILE A 13 -2.33 7.64 -38.89
CA ILE A 13 -1.89 6.76 -39.97
C ILE A 13 -3.08 5.80 -40.22
N GLN A 14 -3.96 6.17 -41.15
CA GLN A 14 -5.02 5.29 -41.62
C GLN A 14 -4.34 4.13 -42.34
N LYS A 15 -4.23 2.99 -41.66
CA LYS A 15 -3.85 1.72 -42.28
C LYS A 15 -4.98 1.37 -43.26
N ARG A 16 -4.81 1.75 -44.54
CA ARG A 16 -5.85 1.68 -45.59
C ARG A 16 -6.30 0.24 -45.93
N ASN A 17 -5.65 -0.78 -45.36
CA ASN A 17 -5.87 -2.18 -45.71
C ASN A 17 -6.10 -3.07 -44.48
N ILE A 18 -7.09 -2.71 -43.65
CA ILE A 18 -7.61 -3.64 -42.63
C ILE A 18 -8.81 -4.35 -43.24
N GLN A 19 -8.67 -5.64 -43.53
CA GLN A 19 -9.82 -6.49 -43.87
C GLN A 19 -10.74 -6.58 -42.65
N LYS A 20 -11.71 -5.67 -42.59
CA LYS A 20 -12.81 -5.77 -41.63
C LYS A 20 -13.60 -7.01 -42.01
N HIS A 21 -13.84 -7.88 -41.04
CA HIS A 21 -14.69 -9.03 -41.27
C HIS A 21 -16.07 -8.61 -41.81
N TRP A 22 -16.54 -9.29 -42.85
CA TRP A 22 -17.73 -8.94 -43.61
C TRP A 22 -19.03 -9.15 -42.83
N ASN A 23 -19.05 -10.03 -41.82
CA ASN A 23 -20.28 -10.32 -41.07
C ASN A 23 -20.80 -9.08 -40.31
N PRO A 24 -22.08 -8.70 -40.50
CA PRO A 24 -22.70 -7.55 -39.84
C PRO A 24 -22.77 -7.68 -38.32
N LYS A 25 -22.72 -8.91 -37.76
CA LYS A 25 -22.68 -9.18 -36.32
C LYS A 25 -21.57 -8.40 -35.61
N TRP A 26 -20.44 -8.14 -36.28
CA TRP A 26 -19.28 -7.47 -35.68
C TRP A 26 -19.25 -5.95 -35.92
N LYS A 27 -20.27 -5.38 -36.59
CA LYS A 27 -20.39 -3.93 -36.83
C LYS A 27 -20.52 -3.14 -35.51
N TRP A 28 -21.29 -3.66 -34.57
CA TRP A 28 -21.50 -3.06 -33.25
C TRP A 28 -20.20 -2.95 -32.44
N PHE A 29 -19.42 -4.03 -32.38
CA PHE A 29 -18.13 -4.03 -31.68
C PHE A 29 -17.12 -3.07 -32.33
N ARG A 30 -17.15 -2.91 -33.66
CA ARG A 30 -16.31 -1.92 -34.35
C ARG A 30 -16.68 -0.48 -33.98
N ALA A 31 -17.95 -0.20 -33.73
CA ALA A 31 -18.40 1.12 -33.26
C ALA A 31 -17.96 1.40 -31.83
N LYS A 32 -17.88 0.35 -30.99
CA LYS A 32 -17.45 0.43 -29.58
C LYS A 32 -15.93 0.54 -29.36
N LYS A 33 -15.11 0.67 -30.42
CA LYS A 33 -13.64 0.83 -30.27
C LYS A 33 -13.27 2.01 -29.37
N PHE A 34 -14.02 3.10 -29.48
CA PHE A 34 -13.83 4.29 -28.65
C PHE A 34 -14.83 4.22 -27.49
N ALA A 35 -14.42 3.54 -26.42
CA ALA A 35 -15.15 3.59 -25.16
C ALA A 35 -14.76 4.89 -24.44
N PRO A 36 -15.69 5.81 -24.15
CA PRO A 36 -15.39 6.94 -23.28
C PRO A 36 -15.07 6.37 -21.88
N VAL A 37 -13.83 6.54 -21.45
CA VAL A 37 -13.41 6.21 -20.09
C VAL A 37 -13.66 7.44 -19.24
N GLU A 38 -14.37 7.27 -18.13
CA GLU A 38 -14.46 8.32 -17.11
C GLU A 38 -13.10 8.38 -16.41
N LEU A 39 -12.38 9.47 -16.65
CA LEU A 39 -11.12 9.72 -15.97
C LEU A 39 -11.40 10.03 -14.50
N PRO A 40 -10.62 9.47 -13.56
CA PRO A 40 -10.68 9.87 -12.16
C PRO A 40 -10.45 11.39 -12.02
N ASP A 41 -11.16 12.01 -11.08
CA ASP A 41 -10.99 13.42 -10.78
C ASP A 41 -9.73 13.63 -9.93
N TYR A 42 -8.64 14.07 -10.55
CA TYR A 42 -7.35 14.35 -9.90
C TYR A 42 -7.41 15.46 -8.84
N HIS A 43 -8.49 16.25 -8.78
CA HIS A 43 -8.66 17.34 -7.81
C HIS A 43 -9.48 16.94 -6.58
N LYS A 44 -10.16 15.79 -6.60
CA LYS A 44 -10.66 15.19 -5.37
C LYS A 44 -9.44 14.72 -4.59
N LYS A 45 -9.17 15.34 -3.45
CA LYS A 45 -8.19 14.83 -2.50
C LYS A 45 -8.60 13.40 -2.16
N GLU A 46 -7.93 12.42 -2.77
CA GLU A 46 -8.00 11.05 -2.32
C GLU A 46 -7.46 11.08 -0.89
N LYS A 47 -8.37 11.10 0.09
CA LYS A 47 -7.99 10.81 1.48
C LYS A 47 -7.15 9.54 1.41
N SER A 48 -5.98 9.55 2.05
CA SER A 48 -5.20 8.31 2.16
C SER A 48 -6.12 7.22 2.75
N LEU A 49 -5.93 5.95 2.37
CA LEU A 49 -6.77 4.85 2.88
C LEU A 49 -6.82 4.83 4.43
N SER A 50 -5.82 5.40 5.09
CA SER A 50 -5.69 5.56 6.53
C SER A 50 -6.60 6.64 7.14
N GLU A 51 -7.00 7.66 6.37
CA GLU A 51 -7.83 8.79 6.82
C GLU A 51 -9.33 8.58 6.53
N MET A 52 -9.66 7.54 5.76
CA MET A 52 -11.00 7.25 5.30
C MET A 52 -11.75 6.38 6.34
N THR A 53 -13.03 6.67 6.58
CA THR A 53 -13.83 5.82 7.48
C THR A 53 -14.03 4.44 6.86
N PRO A 54 -14.22 3.37 7.65
CA PRO A 54 -14.38 2.02 7.11
C PRO A 54 -15.58 1.87 6.15
N GLU A 55 -16.60 2.72 6.29
CA GLU A 55 -17.75 2.78 5.38
C GLU A 55 -17.42 3.46 4.05
N GLU A 56 -16.70 4.58 4.11
CA GLU A 56 -16.19 5.29 2.93
C GLU A 56 -15.26 4.36 2.12
N VAL A 57 -14.38 3.60 2.80
CA VAL A 57 -13.47 2.63 2.17
C VAL A 57 -14.25 1.53 1.42
N ARG A 58 -15.32 0.99 2.02
CA ARG A 58 -16.16 -0.04 1.38
C ARG A 58 -16.88 0.51 0.15
N THR A 59 -17.35 1.74 0.21
CA THR A 59 -18.02 2.41 -0.92
C THR A 59 -17.03 2.67 -2.05
N TYR A 60 -15.84 3.16 -1.73
CA TYR A 60 -14.75 3.38 -2.68
C TYR A 60 -14.35 2.08 -3.42
N PHE A 61 -14.16 0.97 -2.71
CA PHE A 61 -13.82 -0.31 -3.35
C PHE A 61 -14.95 -0.86 -4.24
N LYS A 62 -16.21 -0.62 -3.87
CA LYS A 62 -17.38 -1.01 -4.69
C LYS A 62 -17.51 -0.16 -5.95
N GLU A 63 -17.33 1.15 -5.84
CA GLU A 63 -17.36 2.08 -6.99
C GLU A 63 -16.27 1.75 -8.01
N ASN A 64 -15.08 1.42 -7.54
CA ASN A 64 -13.96 1.02 -8.40
C ASN A 64 -14.05 -0.43 -8.89
N GLY A 65 -15.04 -1.21 -8.44
CA GLY A 65 -15.17 -2.63 -8.80
C GLY A 65 -14.00 -3.50 -8.33
N VAL A 66 -13.23 -3.03 -7.35
CA VAL A 66 -12.09 -3.76 -6.79
C VAL A 66 -12.59 -4.64 -5.66
N GLN A 67 -12.68 -5.94 -5.93
CA GLN A 67 -12.93 -6.91 -4.87
C GLN A 67 -11.65 -7.06 -4.03
N PRO A 68 -11.74 -7.10 -2.70
CA PRO A 68 -10.58 -7.50 -1.89
C PRO A 68 -10.12 -8.88 -2.35
N THR A 69 -8.83 -9.02 -2.64
CA THR A 69 -8.25 -10.28 -3.10
C THR A 69 -8.49 -11.36 -2.07
N ARG A 70 -9.09 -12.48 -2.48
CA ARG A 70 -9.23 -13.66 -1.62
C ARG A 70 -7.83 -14.16 -1.28
N VAL A 71 -7.45 -14.12 0.00
CA VAL A 71 -6.16 -14.63 0.48
C VAL A 71 -6.17 -16.16 0.45
N TRP A 72 -5.87 -16.74 -0.71
CA TRP A 72 -5.59 -18.17 -0.84
C TRP A 72 -4.23 -18.45 -0.19
N LYS A 73 -4.22 -18.76 1.11
CA LYS A 73 -3.01 -19.08 1.88
C LYS A 73 -2.84 -20.59 1.94
N GLU A 74 -2.16 -21.18 0.96
CA GLU A 74 -1.84 -22.62 0.95
C GLU A 74 -0.87 -22.99 2.09
N ARG A 75 0.04 -22.07 2.42
CA ARG A 75 1.06 -22.24 3.46
C ARG A 75 1.12 -20.98 4.32
N TYR A 76 1.07 -21.17 5.63
CA TYR A 76 1.22 -20.08 6.59
C TYR A 76 2.65 -19.52 6.54
N PHE A 77 2.78 -18.20 6.75
CA PHE A 77 4.08 -17.57 6.95
C PHE A 77 4.64 -18.02 8.30
N TYR A 78 5.76 -18.72 8.29
CA TYR A 78 6.49 -19.07 9.51
C TYR A 78 7.38 -17.89 9.88
N ILE A 79 6.94 -17.13 10.89
CA ILE A 79 7.71 -16.03 11.47
C ILE A 79 8.38 -16.58 12.73
N SER A 80 9.70 -16.74 12.69
CA SER A 80 10.48 -17.34 13.78
C SER A 80 10.88 -16.35 14.89
N SER A 81 10.86 -15.06 14.60
CA SER A 81 11.25 -14.00 15.54
C SER A 81 10.10 -13.02 15.76
N SER A 82 9.92 -12.55 17.00
CA SER A 82 8.99 -11.44 17.27
C SER A 82 9.46 -10.17 16.56
N SER A 83 8.51 -9.31 16.16
CA SER A 83 8.83 -8.05 15.47
C SER A 83 9.43 -7.00 16.40
N ASP A 84 9.21 -7.09 17.71
CA ASP A 84 9.70 -6.14 18.71
C ASP A 84 10.06 -6.87 20.02
N THR A 85 10.76 -6.15 20.90
CA THR A 85 11.09 -6.55 22.27
C THR A 85 9.89 -6.32 23.17
N PHE A 86 9.45 -7.34 23.92
CA PHE A 86 8.25 -7.24 24.77
C PHE A 86 8.37 -6.18 25.87
N GLU A 87 9.51 -6.14 26.55
CA GLU A 87 9.80 -5.19 27.62
C GLU A 87 11.17 -4.58 27.35
N GLN A 88 11.18 -3.35 26.84
CA GLN A 88 12.41 -2.62 26.59
C GLN A 88 13.03 -2.25 27.92
N TYR A 89 14.28 -2.67 28.14
CA TYR A 89 15.03 -2.27 29.32
C TYR A 89 15.21 -0.75 29.31
N VAL A 90 14.71 -0.07 30.35
CA VAL A 90 14.92 1.36 30.56
C VAL A 90 16.16 1.51 31.45
N PRO A 91 17.29 2.00 30.92
CA PRO A 91 18.48 2.18 31.74
C PRO A 91 18.22 3.26 32.81
N PRO A 92 18.74 3.07 34.03
CA PRO A 92 18.61 4.06 35.10
C PRO A 92 19.32 5.37 34.74
N GLU A 93 18.79 6.49 35.23
CA GLU A 93 19.26 7.86 34.97
C GLU A 93 20.69 8.10 35.49
N GLY A 94 21.69 7.63 34.75
CA GLY A 94 23.10 7.70 35.15
C GLY A 94 24.04 6.77 34.39
N ASP A 95 23.51 5.80 33.63
CA ASP A 95 24.28 4.77 32.92
C ASP A 95 25.32 5.35 31.91
N GLY A 96 25.05 6.54 31.37
CA GLY A 96 25.98 7.25 30.47
C GLY A 96 27.19 7.93 31.14
N LYS A 97 27.18 8.14 32.47
CA LYS A 97 28.31 8.76 33.20
C LYS A 97 29.24 7.71 33.84
N ILE A 98 28.70 6.53 34.13
CA ILE A 98 29.43 5.46 34.82
C ILE A 98 30.35 4.71 33.83
N SER A 99 30.03 4.72 32.53
CA SER A 99 30.82 4.11 31.45
C SER A 99 32.23 4.72 31.25
N ALA A 100 32.51 5.91 31.79
CA ALA A 100 33.85 6.49 31.82
C ALA A 100 34.74 5.88 32.93
N ILE A 101 34.16 5.17 33.90
CA ILE A 101 34.84 4.66 35.10
C ILE A 101 34.71 3.12 35.10
N ASN A 102 35.62 2.44 34.38
CA ASN A 102 35.59 0.98 34.20
C ASN A 102 35.53 0.15 35.50
N SER A 103 36.00 0.69 36.62
CA SER A 103 36.02 -0.01 37.91
C SER A 103 34.68 -0.01 38.65
N ALA A 104 33.83 1.00 38.43
CA ALA A 104 32.53 1.11 39.10
C ALA A 104 31.44 0.28 38.38
N VAL A 105 31.51 0.20 37.05
CA VAL A 105 30.53 -0.51 36.20
C VAL A 105 30.49 -2.02 36.47
N SER A 106 31.66 -2.64 36.68
CA SER A 106 31.73 -4.09 36.91
C SER A 106 31.03 -4.49 38.21
N LEU A 107 31.29 -3.76 39.30
CA LEU A 107 30.68 -4.01 40.61
C LEU A 107 29.16 -3.83 40.58
N THR A 108 28.63 -2.80 39.91
CA THR A 108 27.18 -2.60 39.81
C THR A 108 26.48 -3.68 38.99
N MET A 109 27.12 -4.20 37.94
CA MET A 109 26.59 -5.33 37.14
C MET A 109 26.53 -6.64 37.95
N TYR A 110 27.57 -6.96 38.70
CA TYR A 110 27.58 -8.18 39.54
C TYR A 110 26.56 -8.11 40.69
N ILE A 111 26.35 -6.94 41.29
CA ILE A 111 25.39 -6.74 42.39
C ILE A 111 23.94 -6.84 41.90
N LEU A 112 23.62 -6.31 40.71
CA LEU A 112 22.29 -6.45 40.09
C LEU A 112 22.00 -7.90 39.66
N CYS A 113 23.01 -8.61 39.15
CA CYS A 113 22.87 -10.02 38.76
C CYS A 113 22.67 -10.94 39.98
N GLY A 114 23.31 -10.63 41.12
CA GLY A 114 23.14 -11.38 42.37
C GLY A 114 21.76 -11.22 43.04
N ASN A 115 21.05 -10.12 42.81
CA ASN A 115 19.73 -9.87 43.40
C ASN A 115 18.54 -10.30 42.52
N LEU A 116 18.76 -10.62 41.24
CA LEU A 116 17.72 -11.15 40.35
C LEU A 116 17.62 -12.69 40.35
N CYS A 117 18.61 -13.38 40.93
CA CYS A 117 18.68 -14.84 41.02
C CYS A 117 18.63 -15.26 42.50
N GLY A 118 17.49 -15.01 43.13
CA GLY A 118 17.15 -15.40 44.51
C GLY A 118 15.66 -15.66 44.63
#